data_AF-A0A0H2SHY3-F1
#
_entry.id   AF-A0A0H2SHY3-F1
#
_cell.length_a   1.000
_cell.length_b   1.000
_cell.length_c   1.000
_cell.angle_alpha   90.00
_cell.angle_beta   90.00
_cell.angle_gamma   90.00
#
_symmetry.space_group_name_H-M   'P 1'
#
loop_
_entity.id
_entity.type
_entity.pdbx_description
1 polymer ?
#
loop_
_entity_poly.entity_id
_entity_poly.type
_entity_poly.pdbx_seq_one_letter_code
_entity_poly.pdbx_strand_id
1 'polypeptide(L)' 'MTKKLSDEGYTIDDIERLIDLAFNTLSLDILLSMVPIKATKEIVKQIYLDSMNLLNK' A
#
# COMPACT_ATOMS: atom_id res chain seq x y z
N MET A 1 9.43 9.78 13.39
CA MET A 1 7.99 10.06 13.34
C MET A 1 7.40 9.14 12.28
N THR A 2 6.47 8.27 12.63
CA THR A 2 5.81 7.42 11.63
C THR A 2 4.63 8.21 11.07
N LYS A 3 4.68 8.53 9.78
CA LYS A 3 3.57 9.15 9.06
C LYS A 3 2.54 8.09 8.70
N LYS A 4 1.26 8.39 8.93
CA LYS A 4 0.13 7.54 8.53
C LYS A 4 -0.47 8.06 7.24
N LEU A 5 -1.09 7.18 6.47
CA LEU A 5 -1.84 7.63 5.28
C LEU A 5 -2.97 8.59 5.65
N SER A 6 -3.64 8.38 6.79
CA SER A 6 -4.69 9.29 7.27
C SER A 6 -4.19 10.69 7.64
N ASP A 7 -2.91 10.83 8.01
CA ASP A 7 -2.30 12.14 8.32
C ASP A 7 -2.11 12.98 7.05
N GLU A 8 -1.94 12.31 5.90
CA GLU A 8 -1.82 12.95 4.59
C GLU A 8 -3.17 13.12 3.88
N GLY A 9 -4.28 12.78 4.56
CA GLY A 9 -5.65 12.96 4.07
C GLY A 9 -6.23 11.79 3.28
N TYR A 10 -5.54 10.65 3.23
CA TYR A 10 -6.07 9.44 2.58
C TYR A 10 -7.12 8.75 3.45
N THR A 11 -8.12 8.16 2.79
CA THR A 11 -9.21 7.41 3.43
C THR A 11 -9.23 5.94 2.99
N ILE A 12 -10.05 5.12 3.65
CA ILE A 12 -10.19 3.69 3.31
C ILE A 12 -10.66 3.50 1.86
N ASP A 13 -11.45 4.44 1.32
CA ASP A 13 -11.93 4.41 -0.07
C ASP A 13 -10.78 4.57 -1.08
N ASP A 14 -9.75 5.35 -0.73
CA ASP A 14 -8.57 5.55 -1.57
C ASP A 14 -7.71 4.29 -1.71
N ILE A 15 -7.88 3.30 -0.81
CA ILE A 15 -7.05 2.09 -0.80
C ILE A 15 -7.16 1.29 -2.09
N GLU A 16 -8.36 1.13 -2.63
CA GLU A 16 -8.54 0.38 -3.89
C GLU A 16 -7.80 1.07 -5.05
N ARG A 17 -7.89 2.40 -5.11
CA ARG A 17 -7.18 3.21 -6.10
C ARG A 17 -5.67 3.14 -5.91
N LEU A 18 -5.16 3.18 -4.68
CA LEU A 18 -3.73 3.08 -4.38
C LEU A 18 -3.16 1.71 -4.78
N ILE A 19 -3.89 0.63 -4.51
CA ILE A 19 -3.51 -0.72 -4.96
C ILE A 19 -3.49 -0.75 -6.49
N ASP A 20 -4.52 -0.23 -7.15
CA ASP A 20 -4.56 -0.21 -8.61
C ASP A 20 -3.36 0.55 -9.20
N LEU A 21 -3.04 1.73 -8.66
CA LEU A 21 -1.87 2.51 -9.08
C LEU A 21 -0.57 1.75 -8.86
N ALA A 22 -0.44 0.99 -7.78
CA ALA A 22 0.75 0.22 -7.48
C ALA A 22 1.02 -0.90 -8.49
N PHE A 23 -0.03 -1.49 -9.08
CA PHE A 23 0.12 -2.55 -10.08
C PHE A 23 0.08 -2.05 -11.52
N ASN A 24 -0.57 -0.92 -11.79
CA ASN A 24 -0.69 -0.38 -13.16
C ASN A 24 0.37 0.68 -13.49
N THR A 25 1.16 1.15 -12.50
CA THR A 25 2.28 2.06 -12.75
C THR A 25 3.57 1.26 -12.90
N LEU A 26 4.16 1.29 -14.10
CA LEU A 26 5.37 0.53 -14.47
C LEU A 26 6.48 0.59 -13.41
N SER A 27 6.81 1.78 -12.91
CA SER A 27 7.88 1.95 -11.91
C SER A 27 7.59 1.24 -10.59
N LEU A 28 6.32 1.18 -10.17
CA LEU A 28 5.91 0.55 -8.92
C LEU A 28 5.71 -0.97 -9.09
N ASP A 29 5.24 -1.42 -10.25
CA ASP A 29 5.19 -2.84 -10.62
C ASP A 29 6.60 -3.48 -10.61
N ILE A 30 7.59 -2.76 -11.16
CA ILE A 30 8.99 -3.20 -11.13
C ILE A 30 9.48 -3.34 -9.67
N LEU A 31 9.15 -2.38 -8.81
CA LEU A 31 9.49 -2.44 -7.38
C LEU A 31 8.86 -3.67 -6.69
N LEU A 32 7.59 -3.94 -6.99
CA LEU A 32 6.87 -5.13 -6.49
C LEU A 32 7.45 -6.44 -7.04
N SER A 33 8.05 -6.44 -8.22
CA SER A 33 8.70 -7.61 -8.80
C SER A 33 10.08 -7.92 -8.20
N MET A 34 10.71 -6.96 -7.52
CA MET A 34 12.01 -7.16 -6.85
C MET A 34 11.89 -7.82 -5.47
N VAL A 35 10.69 -7.87 -4.89
CA VAL A 35 10.51 -8.42 -3.54
C VAL A 35 10.62 -9.96 -3.54
N PRO A 36 11.18 -10.58 -2.49
CA PRO A 36 11.39 -12.03 -2.43
C PRO A 36 10.10 -12.84 -2.27
N ILE A 37 8.95 -12.17 -2.18
CA ILE A 37 7.63 -12.77 -2.05
C ILE A 37 6.74 -12.28 -3.19
N LYS A 38 5.76 -13.11 -3.59
CA LYS A 38 4.82 -12.71 -4.64
C LYS A 38 3.97 -11.53 -4.17
N ALA A 39 4.17 -10.35 -4.76
CA ALA A 39 3.35 -9.18 -4.50
C ALA A 39 1.93 -9.39 -5.04
N THR A 40 0.99 -9.76 -4.17
CA THR A 40 -0.44 -9.87 -4.51
C THR A 40 -1.18 -8.61 -4.10
N LYS A 41 -2.30 -8.32 -4.77
CA LYS A 41 -3.18 -7.20 -4.40
C LYS A 41 -3.62 -7.26 -2.93
N GLU A 42 -3.80 -8.47 -2.38
CA GLU A 42 -4.17 -8.67 -0.98
C GLU A 42 -3.06 -8.27 -0.01
N ILE A 43 -1.80 -8.63 -0.30
CA ILE A 43 -0.65 -8.24 0.52
C ILE A 43 -0.47 -6.72 0.47
N VAL A 44 -0.53 -6.12 -0.72
CA VAL A 44 -0.41 -4.67 -0.88
C VAL A 44 -1.57 -3.94 -0.18
N LYS A 45 -2.79 -4.47 -0.25
CA LYS A 45 -3.94 -3.97 0.51
C LYS A 45 -3.68 -3.99 2.01
N GLN A 46 -3.16 -5.10 2.54
CA GLN A 46 -2.82 -5.20 3.96
C GLN A 46 -1.76 -4.18 4.36
N ILE A 47 -0.72 -3.95 3.54
CA ILE A 47 0.31 -2.93 3.81
C ILE A 47 -0.31 -1.53 3.90
N TYR A 48 -1.21 -1.16 2.97
CA TYR A 48 -1.88 0.13 3.02
C TYR A 48 -2.83 0.26 4.21
N LEU A 49 -3.57 -0.80 4.57
CA LEU A 49 -4.45 -0.82 5.73
C LEU A 49 -3.66 -0.71 7.05
N ASP A 50 -2.51 -1.38 7.14
CA ASP A 50 -1.58 -1.26 8.28
C ASP A 50 -0.98 0.16 8.37
N SER A 51 -0.71 0.77 7.22
CA SER A 51 -0.24 2.16 7.14
C SER A 51 -1.32 3.20 7.47
N MET A 52 -2.61 2.82 7.38
CA MET A 52 -3.74 3.65 7.81
C MET A 52 -3.87 3.63 9.34
N ASN A 53 -3.92 2.43 9.91
CA ASN A 53 -3.95 2.24 11.35
C ASN A 53 -2.65 1.61 11.77
N LEU A 54 -1.71 2.46 12.21
CA LEU A 54 -0.50 2.06 12.93
C LEU A 54 -0.88 1.01 13.99
N LEU A 55 -0.77 -0.26 13.64
CA LEU A 55 -0.91 -1.37 14.56
C LEU A 55 0.36 -1.31 15.41
N ASN A 56 0.27 -0.51 16.47
CA ASN A 56 1.10 -0.71 17.65
C ASN A 56 0.87 -2.16 18.11
N LYS A 57 1.86 -3.01 17.89
CA LYS A 57 2.09 -4.17 18.74
C LYS A 57 3.57 -4.31 19.01
#